data_AF-A0A1F9M9Z1-F1
#
_entry.id   AF-A0A1F9M9Z1-F1
#
_cell.length_a   1.000
_cell.length_b   1.000
_cell.length_c   1.000
_cell.angle_alpha   90.00
_cell.angle_beta   90.00
_cell.angle_gamma   90.00
#
_symmetry.space_group_name_H-M   'P 1'
#
loop_
_entity.id
_entity.type
_entity.pdbx_description
1 polymer ?
#
loop_
_entity_poly.entity_id
_entity_poly.type
_entity_poly.pdbx_seq_one_letter_code
_entity_poly.pdbx_strand_id
1 'polypeptide(L)' 'MKIKVYASLSSESLFEKGKEAGLAEGAADYFSYCNEIELELDVHPESGAVYGAKVTQKF' A
#
# COMPACT_ATOMS: atom_id res chain seq x y z
N MET A 1 -12.60 15.60 1.22
CA MET A 1 -12.95 14.92 2.49
C MET A 1 -11.94 13.82 2.69
N LYS A 2 -11.41 13.66 3.91
CA LYS A 2 -10.43 12.61 4.18
C LYS A 2 -11.09 11.34 4.71
N ILE A 3 -10.80 10.20 4.09
CA ILE A 3 -11.22 8.88 4.58
C ILE A 3 -9.99 7.99 4.80
N LYS A 4 -10.09 7.08 5.76
CA LYS A 4 -9.09 6.05 6.01
C LYS A 4 -9.60 4.71 5.50
N VAL A 5 -8.79 4.04 4.70
CA VAL A 5 -9.05 2.67 4.25
C VAL A 5 -7.84 1.81 4.54
N TYR A 6 -8.10 0.56 4.91
CA TYR A 6 -7.09 -0.46 5.15
C TYR A 6 -7.13 -1.43 3.98
N ALA A 7 -5.98 -1.66 3.35
CA ALA A 7 -5.85 -2.64 2.30
C ALA A 7 -4.88 -3.73 2.73
N SER A 8 -5.29 -4.98 2.48
CA SER A 8 -4.40 -6.13 2.57
C SER A 8 -3.88 -6.46 1.17
N LEU A 9 -2.57 -6.56 1.03
CA LEU A 9 -1.91 -6.96 -0.22
C LEU A 9 -1.45 -8.41 -0.09
N SER A 10 -1.53 -9.18 -1.19
CA SER A 10 -1.02 -10.55 -1.19
C SER A 10 0.50 -10.55 -1.10
N SER A 11 1.04 -11.39 -0.21
CA SER A 11 2.49 -11.50 0.05
C SER A 11 3.28 -11.86 -1.21
N GLU A 12 2.76 -12.76 -2.05
CA GLU A 12 3.36 -13.15 -3.32
C GLU A 12 3.48 -11.97 -4.29
N SER A 13 2.44 -11.13 -4.39
CA SER A 13 2.49 -9.93 -5.24
C SER A 13 3.47 -8.88 -4.71
N LEU A 14 3.63 -8.78 -3.38
CA LEU A 14 4.57 -7.83 -2.76
C LEU A 14 6.01 -8.27 -2.96
N PHE A 15 6.31 -9.56 -2.82
CA PHE A 15 7.65 -10.09 -3.05
C PHE A 15 8.12 -9.80 -4.47
N GLU A 16 7.32 -10.17 -5.48
CA GLU A 16 7.65 -9.94 -6.90
C GLU A 16 7.83 -8.45 -7.21
N LYS A 17 6.93 -7.59 -6.71
CA LYS A 17 7.08 -6.13 -6.87
C LYS A 17 8.33 -5.59 -6.19
N GLY A 18 8.71 -6.16 -5.05
CA GLY A 18 9.96 -5.83 -4.37
C GLY A 18 11.18 -6.17 -5.22
N LYS A 19 11.17 -7.35 -5.86
CA LYS A 19 12.20 -7.77 -6.82
C LYS A 19 12.27 -6.85 -8.04
N GLU A 20 11.13 -6.49 -8.62
CA GLU A 20 11.03 -5.54 -9.74
C GLU A 20 11.56 -4.14 -9.38
N ALA A 21 11.33 -3.71 -8.14
CA ALA A 21 11.87 -2.44 -7.61
C ALA A 21 13.37 -2.49 -7.28
N GLY A 22 14.03 -3.63 -7.51
CA GLY A 22 15.47 -3.81 -7.29
C GLY A 22 15.86 -4.15 -5.84
N LEU A 23 14.91 -4.60 -5.01
CA LEU A 23 15.25 -5.06 -3.66
C LEU A 23 16.07 -6.37 -3.71
N ALA A 24 17.04 -6.45 -2.80
CA ALA A 24 17.67 -7.73 -2.49
C ALA A 24 16.62 -8.75 -2.03
N GLU A 25 16.86 -10.04 -2.28
CA GLU A 25 15.87 -11.09 -2.02
C GLU A 25 15.36 -11.11 -0.57
N GLY A 26 16.25 -11.03 0.41
CA GLY A 26 15.83 -10.96 1.83
C GLY A 26 15.04 -9.69 2.18
N ALA A 27 15.25 -8.59 1.46
CA ALA A 27 14.47 -7.36 1.64
C ALA A 27 13.10 -7.47 0.96
N ALA A 28 13.00 -8.14 -0.20
CA ALA A 28 11.74 -8.45 -0.85
C ALA A 28 10.91 -9.46 -0.03
N ASP A 29 11.56 -10.46 0.57
CA ASP A 29 10.94 -11.42 1.49
C ASP A 29 10.39 -10.71 2.73
N TYR A 30 11.19 -9.84 3.36
CA TYR A 30 10.72 -9.00 4.47
C TYR A 30 9.53 -8.10 4.06
N PHE A 31 9.60 -7.50 2.87
CA PHE A 31 8.52 -6.67 2.35
C PHE A 31 7.23 -7.45 2.11
N SER A 32 7.30 -8.75 1.83
CA SER A 32 6.13 -9.62 1.68
C SER A 32 5.30 -9.76 2.97
N TYR A 33 5.93 -9.58 4.14
CA TYR A 33 5.24 -9.57 5.44
C TYR A 33 4.54 -8.24 5.73
N CYS A 34 4.81 -7.18 4.96
CA CYS A 34 4.17 -5.88 5.11
C CYS A 34 2.84 -5.85 4.35
N ASN A 35 1.94 -6.74 4.76
CA ASN A 35 0.69 -7.02 4.07
C ASN A 35 -0.42 -6.02 4.38
N GLU A 36 -0.29 -5.18 5.42
CA GLU A 36 -1.27 -4.16 5.77
C GLU A 36 -0.75 -2.74 5.48
N ILE A 37 -1.52 -2.01 4.68
CA ILE A 37 -1.29 -0.59 4.43
C ILE A 37 -2.51 0.23 4.87
N GLU A 38 -2.24 1.34 5.56
CA GLU A 38 -3.22 2.38 5.84
C GLU A 38 -3.12 3.43 4.73
N LEU A 39 -4.25 3.69 4.06
CA LEU A 39 -4.39 4.73 3.05
C LEU A 39 -5.29 5.82 3.58
N GLU A 40 -4.78 7.05 3.65
CA GLU A 40 -5.60 8.24 3.82
C GLU A 40 -5.88 8.84 2.44
N LEU A 41 -7.15 8.80 2.01
CA LEU A 41 -7.58 9.28 0.71
C LEU A 41 -8.24 10.65 0.85
N ASP A 42 -7.90 11.59 -0.03
CA ASP A 42 -8.67 12.83 -0.20
C ASP A 42 -9.67 12.68 -1.35
N VAL A 43 -10.95 12.76 -0.98
CA VAL A 43 -12.08 12.37 -1.82
C VAL A 43 -13.02 13.55 -2.03
N HIS A 44 -13.46 13.77 -3.26
CA HIS A 44 -14.53 14.72 -3.56
C HIS A 44 -15.82 14.31 -2.81
N PRO A 45 -16.42 15.21 -2.02
CA PRO A 45 -17.54 14.86 -1.15
C PRO A 45 -18.78 14.36 -1.90
N GLU A 46 -19.00 14.82 -3.14
CA GLU A 46 -20.23 14.50 -3.89
C GLU A 46 -20.05 13.43 -4.96
N SER A 47 -18.86 13.35 -5.57
CA SER A 47 -18.62 12.44 -6.70
C SER A 47 -17.84 11.18 -6.32
N GLY A 48 -17.25 11.15 -5.12
CA GLY A 48 -16.40 10.04 -4.68
C GLY A 48 -15.05 9.98 -5.40
N ALA A 49 -14.71 10.94 -6.26
CA ALA A 49 -13.44 10.96 -6.98
C ALA A 49 -12.25 11.15 -6.01
N VAL A 50 -11.18 10.37 -6.19
CA VAL A 50 -9.96 10.45 -5.37
C VAL A 50 -8.95 11.39 -6.04
N TYR A 51 -8.52 12.43 -5.33
CA TYR A 51 -7.53 13.40 -5.81
C TYR A 51 -6.14 13.18 -5.24
N GLY A 52 -6.04 12.40 -4.17
CA GLY A 52 -4.76 12.10 -3.55
C GLY A 52 -4.88 10.93 -2.57
N ALA A 53 -3.76 10.27 -2.36
CA ALA A 53 -3.61 9.20 -1.39
C ALA A 53 -2.29 9.38 -0.63
N LYS A 54 -2.34 9.31 0.69
CA LYS A 54 -1.16 9.16 1.53
C LYS A 54 -1.08 7.71 2.00
N VAL A 55 0.02 7.04 1.67
CA VAL A 55 0.29 5.66 2.07
C VAL A 55 1.09 5.66 3.37
N THR A 56 0.63 4.91 4.37
CA THR A 56 1.37 4.65 5.61
C THR A 56 1.45 3.15 5.82
N GLN A 57 2.67 2.64 5.91
CA GLN A 57 2.94 1.24 6.24
C GLN A 57 2.87 1.07 7.76
N LYS A 58 2.22 0.00 8.23
CA LYS A 58 2.27 -0.39 9.65
C LYS A 58 3.14 -1.63 9.79
N PHE A 59 4.01 -1.62 10.80
CA PHE A 59 4.95 -2.68 11.15
C PHE A 59 4.49 -3.35 12.44
#